data_AF-A0A6P1KW87-F1
#
_entry.id   AF-A0A6P1KW87-F1
#
_cell.length_a   1.000
_cell.length_b   1.000
_cell.length_c   1.000
_cell.angle_alpha   90.00
_cell.angle_beta   90.00
_cell.angle_gamma   90.00
#
_symmetry.space_group_name_H-M   'P 1'
#
loop_
_entity.id
_entity.type
_entity.pdbx_description
1 polymer ?
#
loop_
_entity_poly.entity_id
_entity_poly.type
_entity_poly.pdbx_seq_one_letter_code
_entity_poly.pdbx_strand_id
1 'polypeptide(L)' 'MLNSPLREEPRNQRAHVIPLKPESSMLDWLENKGRIITRDVQDPDFQDGEEEIDSLMGVEDGIGYDLDDDDDIGIAED' A
#
# COMPACT_ATOMS: atom_id res chain seq x y z
N MET A 1 38.85 21.98 -17.73
CA MET A 1 37.98 21.23 -18.65
C MET A 1 36.71 20.90 -17.90
N LEU A 2 35.60 21.52 -18.28
CA LEU A 2 34.39 21.62 -17.47
C LEU A 2 33.44 20.44 -17.75
N ASN A 3 33.68 19.30 -17.11
CA ASN A 3 32.71 18.20 -17.06
C ASN A 3 31.67 18.50 -15.98
N SER A 4 31.00 19.66 -16.07
CA SER A 4 29.92 19.99 -15.14
C SER A 4 28.69 19.17 -15.52
N PRO A 5 28.08 18.42 -14.58
CA PRO A 5 26.87 17.66 -14.85
C PRO A 5 25.63 18.57 -15.03
N LEU A 6 25.75 19.85 -14.67
CA LEU A 6 24.66 20.82 -14.77
C LEU A 6 24.62 21.46 -16.16
N ARG A 7 23.41 21.54 -16.71
CA ARG A 7 23.10 22.21 -17.98
C ARG A 7 22.25 23.44 -17.69
N GLU A 8 22.56 24.54 -18.37
CA GLU A 8 21.74 25.75 -18.35
C GLU A 8 20.54 25.56 -19.27
N GLU A 9 19.34 25.88 -18.79
CA GLU A 9 18.08 25.72 -19.54
C GLU A 9 17.30 27.06 -19.58
N PRO A 10 16.69 27.40 -20.73
CA PRO A 10 16.00 28.67 -20.93
C PRO A 10 14.69 28.78 -20.14
N ARG A 11 14.56 29.85 -19.35
CA ARG A 11 13.40 30.07 -18.44
C ARG A 11 12.06 30.28 -19.13
N ASN A 12 12.07 30.83 -20.36
CA ASN A 12 10.86 31.21 -21.10
C ASN A 12 10.50 30.21 -22.21
N GLN A 13 11.12 29.03 -22.19
CA GLN A 13 10.86 27.97 -23.16
C GLN A 13 10.07 26.84 -22.51
N ARG A 14 9.23 26.17 -23.31
CA ARG A 14 8.57 24.94 -22.86
C ARG A 14 9.62 23.86 -22.64
N ALA A 15 9.43 23.08 -21.58
CA ALA A 15 10.25 21.91 -21.31
C ALA A 15 10.29 20.98 -22.52
N HIS A 16 11.45 20.36 -22.77
CA HIS A 16 11.56 19.32 -23.78
C HIS A 16 10.66 18.14 -23.40
N VAL A 17 9.89 17.62 -24.36
CA VAL A 17 9.06 16.44 -24.15
C VAL A 17 9.97 15.23 -24.13
N ILE A 18 10.00 14.50 -23.00
CA ILE A 18 10.71 13.22 -22.93
C ILE A 18 9.95 12.23 -23.84
N PRO A 19 10.57 11.71 -24.91
CA PRO A 19 9.92 10.72 -25.76
C PRO A 19 9.58 9.48 -24.93
N LEU A 20 8.36 8.97 -25.09
CA LEU A 20 8.01 7.66 -24.56
C LEU A 20 8.95 6.63 -25.19
N LYS A 21 9.83 6.08 -24.36
CA LYS A 21 10.59 4.91 -24.77
C LYS A 21 9.58 3.76 -24.81
N PRO A 22 9.47 3.01 -25.93
CA PRO A 22 8.81 1.73 -25.90
C PRO A 22 9.70 0.80 -25.06
N GLU A 23 9.55 0.88 -23.74
CA GLU A 23 10.15 -0.10 -22.87
C GLU A 23 9.39 -1.40 -23.13
N SER A 24 10.14 -2.51 -23.29
CA SER A 24 9.54 -3.84 -23.33
C SER A 24 8.53 -3.96 -22.20
N SER A 25 7.37 -4.55 -22.45
CA SER A 25 6.36 -4.75 -21.42
C SER A 25 7.04 -5.29 -20.17
N MET A 26 6.64 -4.84 -18.98
CA MET A 26 7.22 -5.35 -17.73
C MET A 26 7.13 -6.88 -17.67
N LEU A 27 6.08 -7.46 -18.26
CA LEU A 27 5.94 -8.91 -18.45
C LEU A 27 7.04 -9.49 -19.35
N ASP A 28 7.31 -8.91 -20.51
CA ASP A 28 8.40 -9.35 -21.41
C ASP A 28 9.77 -9.25 -20.72
N TRP A 29 9.98 -8.21 -19.92
CA TRP A 29 11.22 -8.08 -19.14
C TRP A 29 11.31 -9.17 -18.07
N LEU A 30 10.21 -9.42 -17.34
CA LEU A 30 10.16 -10.48 -16.33
C LEU A 30 10.38 -11.86 -16.96
N GLU A 31 9.81 -12.13 -18.13
CA GLU A 31 9.98 -13.38 -18.88
C GLU A 31 11.43 -13.55 -19.33
N ASN A 32 12.00 -12.54 -20.00
CA ASN A 32 13.38 -12.57 -20.48
C ASN A 32 14.41 -12.69 -19.34
N LYS A 33 14.09 -12.19 -18.14
CA LYS A 33 14.92 -12.35 -16.94
C LYS A 33 14.69 -13.68 -16.21
N GLY A 34 13.76 -14.52 -16.67
CA GLY A 34 13.39 -15.76 -15.99
C GLY A 34 12.80 -15.53 -14.59
N ARG A 35 12.14 -14.38 -14.40
CA ARG A 35 11.53 -13.96 -13.11
C ARG A 35 10.04 -14.25 -13.03
N ILE A 36 9.41 -14.72 -14.12
CA ILE A 36 8.05 -15.23 -14.10
C ILE A 36 8.08 -16.66 -13.57
N ILE A 37 7.45 -16.89 -12.42
CA ILE A 37 7.25 -18.21 -11.83
C ILE A 37 5.77 -18.56 -11.98
N THR A 38 5.48 -19.74 -12.53
CA THR A 38 4.11 -20.26 -12.58
C THR A 38 3.62 -20.51 -11.16
N ARG A 39 2.42 -20.03 -10.85
CA ARG A 39 1.79 -20.33 -9.56
C ARG A 39 1.43 -21.81 -9.55
N ASP A 40 1.94 -22.56 -8.58
CA ASP A 40 1.35 -23.86 -8.24
C ASP A 40 -0.06 -23.57 -7.72
N VAL A 41 -1.06 -24.14 -8.39
CA VAL A 41 -2.45 -24.11 -7.91
C VAL A 41 -2.50 -25.07 -6.73
N GLN A 42 -2.08 -24.56 -5.58
CA GLN A 42 -2.50 -25.07 -4.29
C GLN A 42 -3.43 -23.99 -3.77
N ASP A 43 -4.69 -24.06 -4.19
CA ASP A 43 -5.73 -23.52 -3.33
C ASP A 43 -5.61 -24.29 -2.02
N PRO A 44 -5.42 -23.63 -0.87
CA PRO A 44 -5.50 -24.33 0.40
C PRO A 44 -6.88 -24.97 0.44
N ASP A 45 -6.91 -26.27 0.64
CA ASP A 45 -8.13 -27.00 0.97
C ASP A 45 -8.55 -26.46 2.34
N PHE A 46 -9.38 -25.41 2.34
CA PHE A 46 -9.96 -24.86 3.55
C PHE A 46 -10.77 -26.00 4.16
N GLN A 47 -10.24 -26.64 5.20
CA GLN A 47 -10.96 -27.69 5.87
C GLN A 47 -12.19 -27.04 6.52
N ASP A 48 -13.39 -27.54 6.20
CA ASP A 48 -14.67 -27.09 6.77
C ASP A 48 -14.75 -27.19 8.33
N GLY A 49 -13.67 -27.59 9.00
CA GLY A 49 -13.56 -27.75 10.45
C GLY A 49 -12.75 -26.67 11.16
N GLU A 50 -12.37 -25.58 10.49
CA GLU A 50 -11.76 -24.43 11.18
C GLU A 50 -12.84 -23.71 12.00
N GLU A 51 -12.61 -23.56 13.31
CA GLU A 51 -13.50 -22.82 14.21
C GLU A 51 -13.61 -21.37 13.73
N GLU A 52 -14.83 -20.92 13.40
CA GLU A 52 -15.09 -19.55 12.96
C GLU A 52 -14.62 -18.55 14.02
N ILE A 53 -13.94 -17.48 13.59
CA ILE A 53 -13.39 -16.41 14.46
C ILE A 53 -14.50 -15.79 15.36
N ASP A 54 -15.76 -15.85 14.92
CA ASP A 54 -16.94 -15.47 15.70
C ASP A 54 -17.11 -16.27 17.00
N SER A 55 -16.65 -17.52 17.05
CA SER A 55 -16.63 -18.32 18.28
C SER A 55 -15.52 -17.89 19.26
N LEU A 56 -14.46 -17.23 18.77
CA LEU A 56 -13.37 -16.69 19.58
C LEU A 56 -13.69 -15.29 20.11
N MET A 57 -14.51 -14.51 19.39
CA MET A 57 -15.07 -13.26 19.88
C MET A 57 -16.23 -13.55 20.84
N GLY A 58 -15.92 -14.01 22.06
CA GLY A 58 -16.92 -14.23 23.10
C GLY A 58 -17.80 -13.01 23.31
N VAL A 59 -19.06 -13.08 22.86
CA VAL A 59 -20.10 -12.04 23.05
C VAL A 59 -20.72 -12.13 24.46
N GLU A 60 -20.21 -13.00 25.34
CA GLU A 60 -20.85 -13.34 26.62
C GLU A 60 -20.04 -12.95 27.88
N ASP A 61 -19.33 -11.83 27.87
CA ASP A 61 -19.17 -11.14 29.15
C ASP A 61 -19.20 -9.63 28.96
N GLY A 62 -20.19 -9.02 29.60
CA GLY A 62 -20.59 -7.65 29.37
C GLY A 62 -19.47 -6.69 29.73
N ILE A 63 -18.92 -6.02 28.72
CA ILE A 63 -18.49 -4.64 28.90
C ILE A 63 -19.74 -3.80 29.18
N GLY A 64 -20.17 -3.85 30.44
CA GLY A 64 -21.01 -2.81 31.00
C GLY A 64 -20.27 -1.51 30.78
N TYR A 65 -20.77 -0.71 29.85
CA TYR A 65 -20.37 0.68 29.71
C TYR A 65 -20.87 1.37 30.98
N ASP A 66 -20.11 1.25 32.06
CA ASP A 66 -20.12 2.29 33.08
C ASP A 66 -19.49 3.49 32.37
N LEU A 67 -20.38 4.26 31.75
CA LEU A 67 -20.12 5.63 31.39
C LEU A 67 -19.89 6.34 32.73
N ASP A 68 -18.65 6.30 33.19
CA ASP A 68 -18.12 7.28 34.13
C ASP A 68 -18.15 8.62 33.38
N ASP A 69 -19.36 9.19 33.38
CA ASP A 69 -19.67 10.60 33.33
C ASP A 69 -18.81 11.27 34.41
N ASP A 70 -18.24 12.42 34.06
CA ASP A 70 -17.39 13.29 34.90
C ASP A 70 -15.89 12.94 34.93
N ASP A 71 -15.09 13.60 34.10
CA ASP A 71 -14.19 14.67 34.59
C ASP A 71 -13.30 15.29 33.48
N ASP A 72 -13.49 16.59 33.27
CA ASP A 72 -12.53 17.60 32.81
C ASP A 72 -11.94 17.58 31.38
N ILE A 73 -12.69 18.15 30.42
CA ILE A 73 -12.09 18.94 29.33
C ILE A 73 -12.80 20.30 29.18
N GLY A 74 -12.48 21.21 30.09
CA GLY A 74 -12.86 22.62 29.98
C GLY A 74 -12.00 23.32 28.93
N ILE A 75 -12.41 23.29 27.66
CA ILE A 75 -11.89 24.21 26.64
C ILE A 75 -12.74 25.48 26.70
N ALA A 76 -12.32 26.46 27.49
CA ALA A 76 -12.83 27.82 27.39
C ALA A 76 -11.93 28.60 26.43
N GLU A 77 -12.46 28.89 25.24
CA GLU A 77 -11.90 29.81 24.25
C GLU A 77 -12.73 31.10 24.29
N ASP A 78 -12.14 32.19 24.79
CA ASP A 78 -12.40 33.59 24.39
C ASP A 78 -11.17 34.45 24.71
#